data_AF-A0A2K6F410-F1
#
_entry.id   AF-A0A2K6F410-F1
#
_cell.length_a   1.000
_cell.length_b   1.000
_cell.length_c   1.000
_cell.angle_alpha   90.00
_cell.angle_beta   90.00
_cell.angle_gamma   90.00
#
_symmetry.space_group_name_H-M   'P 1'
#
loop_
_entity.id
_entity.type
_entity.pdbx_description
1 polymer ?
#
loop_
_entity_poly.entity_id
_entity_poly.type
_entity_poly.pdbx_seq_one_letter_code
_entity_poly.pdbx_strand_id
1 'polypeptide(L)'
;MAAAALTAWLGLQPGARTLRAFSTSVSPATRSLPERTSRTERLSKRKALPPRTEKMAVDQDWPSVYPAAAPFKPSAVPLPVRMGYPVKKGVPMAKEGNLELLKKTEEWEKNKTEADMEEYVWKNSSSEKNILETLLQIKAAEKKTDVNKEELLGTKEVEDYRNCVVTLKNEGENENTLSQYKESVKRLLNLT
;
A
#
# COMPACT_ATOMS: atom_id res chain seq x y z
N MET A 1 -45.45 32.06 62.84
CA MET A 1 -46.07 32.60 61.61
C MET A 1 -45.36 31.95 60.43
N ALA A 2 -45.80 30.79 59.94
CA ALA A 2 -46.94 30.54 59.03
C ALA A 2 -46.61 30.87 57.55
N ALA A 3 -46.37 29.79 56.79
CA ALA A 3 -46.63 29.47 55.38
C ALA A 3 -46.66 30.58 54.29
N ALA A 4 -46.01 30.32 53.14
CA ALA A 4 -46.70 29.79 51.94
C ALA A 4 -45.71 29.61 50.77
N ALA A 5 -45.80 28.47 50.10
CA ALA A 5 -45.21 28.20 48.80
C ALA A 5 -46.14 28.69 47.68
N LEU A 6 -45.60 29.17 46.56
CA LEU A 6 -46.28 29.14 45.26
C LEU A 6 -45.28 28.95 44.12
N THR A 7 -45.45 27.83 43.42
CA THR A 7 -44.94 27.50 42.09
C THR A 7 -45.64 28.34 41.02
N ALA A 8 -44.90 28.84 40.02
CA ALA A 8 -45.50 29.37 38.79
C ALA A 8 -44.75 28.83 37.57
N TRP A 9 -45.41 27.89 36.87
CA TRP A 9 -45.12 27.50 35.50
C TRP A 9 -45.64 28.58 34.54
N LEU A 10 -44.83 28.96 33.56
CA LEU A 10 -45.23 29.56 32.28
C LEU A 10 -44.12 29.13 31.31
N GLY A 11 -44.32 28.28 30.32
CA GLY A 11 -45.35 28.35 29.28
C GLY A 11 -44.61 28.53 27.96
N LEU A 12 -44.20 27.41 27.35
CA LEU A 12 -43.49 27.33 26.08
C LEU A 12 -44.40 27.87 24.96
N GLN A 13 -44.07 29.02 24.37
CA GLN A 13 -44.78 29.54 23.21
C GLN A 13 -44.15 29.00 21.91
N PRO A 14 -44.92 28.36 21.01
CA PRO A 14 -44.41 27.86 19.74
C PRO A 14 -44.31 29.00 18.72
N GLY A 15 -43.08 29.28 18.28
CA GLY A 15 -42.81 30.23 17.19
C GLY A 15 -43.38 29.74 15.85
N ALA A 16 -44.22 30.57 15.24
CA ALA A 16 -44.79 30.33 13.92
C ALA A 16 -43.69 30.28 12.85
N ARG A 17 -43.44 29.08 12.30
CA ARG A 17 -42.59 28.86 11.14
C ARG A 17 -43.38 29.14 9.87
N THR A 18 -43.12 30.26 9.21
CA THR A 18 -43.59 30.53 7.85
C THR A 18 -42.82 29.65 6.86
N LEU A 19 -43.48 28.62 6.34
CA LEU A 19 -42.94 27.80 5.24
C LEU A 19 -43.12 28.57 3.93
N ARG A 20 -42.01 29.06 3.36
CA ARG A 20 -41.95 29.59 1.99
C ARG A 20 -42.16 28.42 1.02
N ALA A 21 -43.33 28.38 0.39
CA ALA A 21 -43.61 27.46 -0.72
C ALA A 21 -42.78 27.86 -1.94
N PHE A 22 -41.90 26.97 -2.42
CA PHE A 22 -41.29 27.09 -3.73
C PHE A 22 -42.16 26.36 -4.75
N SER A 23 -42.75 27.14 -5.65
CA SER A 23 -43.57 26.66 -6.78
C SER A 23 -42.67 26.03 -7.85
N THR A 24 -42.92 24.77 -8.19
CA THR A 24 -42.34 24.10 -9.36
C THR A 24 -43.24 24.35 -10.58
N SER A 25 -42.85 25.28 -11.44
CA SER A 25 -43.39 25.37 -12.81
C SER A 25 -42.53 24.53 -13.75
N VAL A 26 -43.09 23.44 -14.26
CA VAL A 26 -42.53 22.71 -15.41
C VAL A 26 -43.00 23.42 -16.68
N SER A 27 -42.05 23.90 -17.49
CA SER A 27 -42.31 24.34 -18.86
C SER A 27 -41.72 23.32 -19.84
N PRO A 28 -42.48 22.83 -20.84
CA PRO A 28 -41.91 22.03 -21.91
C PRO A 28 -41.37 22.99 -22.99
N ALA A 29 -40.06 22.96 -23.23
CA ALA A 29 -39.46 23.69 -24.35
C ALA A 29 -38.37 22.83 -25.01
N THR A 30 -38.71 22.33 -26.19
CA THR A 30 -37.91 22.04 -27.38
C THR A 30 -36.41 21.75 -27.20
N ARG A 31 -36.03 20.48 -27.42
CA ARG A 31 -34.65 20.05 -27.66
C ARG A 31 -34.08 20.75 -28.91
N SER A 32 -33.16 21.69 -28.70
CA SER A 32 -32.11 22.01 -29.67
C SER A 32 -30.78 21.55 -29.09
N LEU A 33 -30.06 20.72 -29.87
CA LEU A 33 -28.76 20.17 -29.52
C LEU A 33 -27.73 21.32 -29.52
N PRO A 34 -26.97 21.56 -28.43
CA PRO A 34 -25.80 22.41 -28.53
C PRO A 34 -24.68 21.61 -29.18
N GLU A 35 -24.20 22.14 -30.29
CA GLU A 35 -23.01 21.71 -31.02
C GLU A 35 -21.82 21.55 -30.07
N ARG A 36 -21.36 20.30 -29.94
CA ARG A 36 -20.24 19.89 -29.08
C ARG A 36 -18.94 20.45 -29.65
N THR A 37 -18.60 21.67 -29.24
CA THR A 37 -17.26 22.21 -29.46
C THR A 37 -16.24 21.36 -28.72
N SER A 38 -15.35 20.71 -29.46
CA SER A 38 -14.23 19.92 -28.94
C SER A 38 -13.11 20.85 -28.44
N ARG A 39 -13.38 21.65 -27.41
CA ARG A 39 -12.33 22.38 -26.71
C ARG A 39 -11.67 21.46 -25.70
N THR A 40 -10.72 20.65 -26.15
CA THR A 40 -9.73 20.02 -25.27
C THR A 40 -8.84 21.14 -24.72
N GLU A 41 -9.34 21.91 -23.76
CA GLU A 41 -8.48 22.71 -22.91
C GLU A 41 -7.62 21.76 -22.10
N ARG A 42 -6.36 21.61 -22.52
CA ARG A 42 -5.31 21.04 -21.68
C ARG A 42 -5.30 21.85 -20.39
N LEU A 43 -5.78 21.24 -19.30
CA LEU A 43 -5.70 21.80 -17.95
C LEU A 43 -4.30 22.40 -17.74
N SER A 44 -4.25 23.71 -17.49
CA SER A 44 -3.01 24.44 -17.26
C SER A 44 -2.24 23.77 -16.12
N LYS A 45 -1.01 23.33 -16.41
CA LYS A 45 -0.17 22.59 -15.47
C LYS A 45 0.05 23.44 -14.21
N ARG A 46 -0.39 22.96 -13.06
CA ARG A 46 -0.20 23.66 -11.77
C ARG A 46 1.30 23.83 -11.51
N LYS A 47 1.72 25.08 -11.26
CA LYS A 47 3.10 25.40 -10.86
C LYS A 47 3.28 25.10 -9.38
N ALA A 48 4.44 24.54 -9.02
CA ALA A 48 4.81 24.36 -7.61
C ALA A 48 5.05 25.71 -6.94
N LEU A 49 4.67 25.81 -5.67
CA LEU A 49 4.98 26.97 -4.85
C LEU A 49 6.47 26.98 -4.47
N PRO A 50 7.06 28.15 -4.20
CA PRO A 50 8.42 28.23 -3.68
C PRO A 50 8.54 27.47 -2.35
N PRO A 51 9.73 26.95 -2.02
CA PRO A 51 9.97 26.24 -0.78
C PRO A 51 9.79 27.17 0.43
N ARG A 52 9.30 26.61 1.54
CA ARG A 52 9.05 27.38 2.77
C ARG A 52 10.34 28.00 3.32
N THR A 53 11.50 27.40 3.06
CA THR A 53 12.83 27.88 3.46
C THR A 53 13.10 29.34 3.10
N GLU A 54 12.57 29.85 1.98
CA GLU A 54 12.75 31.24 1.57
C GLU A 54 12.11 32.24 2.54
N LYS A 55 11.09 31.81 3.29
CA LYS A 55 10.33 32.64 4.23
C LYS A 55 10.73 32.42 5.69
N MET A 56 11.73 31.58 5.94
CA MET A 56 12.13 31.24 7.30
C MET A 56 13.10 32.28 7.85
N ALA A 57 12.84 32.73 9.08
CA ALA A 57 13.76 33.60 9.81
C ALA A 57 14.93 32.77 10.36
N VAL A 58 16.10 33.40 10.52
CA VAL A 58 17.31 32.72 11.00
C VAL A 58 17.20 32.38 12.50
N ASP A 59 16.52 33.23 13.25
CA ASP A 59 16.23 33.15 14.69
C ASP A 59 14.94 32.38 15.01
N GLN A 60 14.36 31.68 14.02
CA GLN A 60 13.15 30.90 14.21
C GLN A 60 13.39 29.64 15.07
N ASP A 61 12.44 29.33 15.95
CA ASP A 61 12.45 28.10 16.74
C ASP A 61 12.37 26.83 15.87
N TRP A 62 13.48 26.10 15.83
CA TRP A 62 13.59 24.84 15.11
C TRP A 62 12.64 23.72 15.61
N PRO A 63 12.41 23.54 16.93
CA PRO A 63 11.46 22.55 17.44
C PRO A 63 10.02 22.76 16.94
N SER A 64 9.64 24.00 16.61
CA SER A 64 8.34 24.33 16.04
C SER A 64 8.22 23.87 14.57
N VAL A 65 9.32 23.93 13.81
CA VAL A 65 9.38 23.48 12.41
C VAL A 65 9.33 21.96 12.29
N TYR A 66 9.93 21.25 13.26
CA TYR A 66 10.07 19.79 13.27
C TYR A 66 9.75 19.21 14.66
N PRO A 67 8.46 19.15 15.05
CA PRO A 67 8.06 18.79 16.41
C PRO A 67 8.19 17.29 16.73
N ALA A 68 8.17 16.42 15.73
CA ALA A 68 8.23 14.96 15.89
C ALA A 68 9.07 14.32 14.78
N ALA A 69 9.41 13.04 14.97
CA ALA A 69 10.13 12.25 13.98
C ALA A 69 9.33 12.20 12.65
N ALA A 70 9.92 12.73 11.58
CA ALA A 70 9.29 12.83 10.27
C ALA A 70 10.32 12.62 9.15
N PRO A 71 9.92 12.10 7.97
CA PRO A 71 10.83 11.92 6.83
C PRO A 71 11.42 13.27 6.40
N PHE A 72 12.65 13.27 5.87
CA PHE A 72 13.34 14.50 5.46
C PHE A 72 12.54 15.32 4.44
N LYS A 73 12.30 16.60 4.74
CA LYS A 73 11.57 17.55 3.90
C LYS A 73 12.52 18.63 3.36
N PRO A 74 13.03 18.54 2.11
CA PRO A 74 13.99 19.51 1.58
C PRO A 74 13.44 20.95 1.52
N SER A 75 12.11 21.11 1.43
CA SER A 75 11.43 22.40 1.39
C SER A 75 11.19 23.05 2.76
N ALA A 76 11.40 22.32 3.86
CA ALA A 76 11.27 22.81 5.24
C ALA A 76 12.61 22.95 5.95
N VAL A 77 13.64 22.23 5.50
CA VAL A 77 14.98 22.27 6.08
C VAL A 77 15.83 23.33 5.38
N PRO A 78 16.22 24.45 6.03
CA PRO A 78 16.94 25.56 5.40
C PRO A 78 18.43 25.27 5.15
N LEU A 79 18.90 24.07 5.50
CA LEU A 79 20.30 23.68 5.37
C LEU A 79 20.64 23.26 3.92
N PRO A 80 21.81 23.64 3.38
CA PRO A 80 22.29 23.21 2.06
C PRO A 80 22.97 21.83 2.13
N VAL A 81 22.26 20.82 2.64
CA VAL A 81 22.79 19.46 2.80
C VAL A 81 22.97 18.79 1.43
N ARG A 82 24.07 18.05 1.28
CA ARG A 82 24.37 17.22 0.11
C ARG A 82 24.76 15.82 0.57
N MET A 83 24.31 14.79 -0.13
CA MET A 83 24.56 13.39 0.23
C MET A 83 24.62 12.51 -1.03
N GLY A 84 25.44 11.46 -0.99
CA GLY A 84 25.66 10.52 -2.10
C GLY A 84 27.10 10.53 -2.60
N TYR A 85 27.49 9.47 -3.31
CA TYR A 85 28.84 9.31 -3.82
C TYR A 85 29.12 10.32 -4.95
N PRO A 86 30.19 11.13 -4.87
CA PRO A 86 30.50 12.10 -5.91
C PRO A 86 30.93 11.40 -7.19
N VAL A 87 30.44 11.88 -8.33
CA VAL A 87 30.96 11.49 -9.64
C VAL A 87 32.41 12.01 -9.76
N LYS A 88 33.26 11.43 -10.62
CA LYS A 88 34.65 11.89 -10.80
C LYS A 88 34.68 13.41 -11.06
N LYS A 89 35.35 14.16 -10.18
CA LYS A 89 35.40 15.65 -10.17
C LYS A 89 34.05 16.35 -9.99
N GLY A 90 33.03 15.65 -9.48
CA GLY A 90 31.68 16.16 -9.26
C GLY A 90 31.40 16.55 -7.82
N VAL A 91 30.28 17.25 -7.62
CA VAL A 91 29.75 17.61 -6.30
C VAL A 91 28.68 16.58 -5.90
N PRO A 92 28.59 16.19 -4.61
CA PRO A 92 27.50 15.34 -4.13
C PRO A 92 26.12 15.92 -4.41
N MET A 93 25.13 15.05 -4.59
CA MET A 93 23.76 15.44 -4.93
C MET A 93 23.17 16.38 -3.88
N ALA A 94 22.46 17.42 -4.32
CA ALA A 94 21.76 18.36 -3.45
C ALA A 94 20.61 17.69 -2.68
N LYS A 95 19.93 18.42 -1.79
CA LYS A 95 18.84 17.86 -0.99
C LYS A 95 17.54 17.64 -1.76
N GLU A 96 17.35 18.38 -2.86
CA GLU A 96 16.15 18.31 -3.68
C GLU A 96 16.13 17.00 -4.48
N GLY A 97 15.12 16.16 -4.25
CA GLY A 97 14.96 14.89 -4.97
C GLY A 97 15.96 13.80 -4.56
N ASN A 98 16.77 14.02 -3.52
CA ASN A 98 17.76 13.05 -3.08
C ASN A 98 17.13 11.96 -2.21
N LEU A 99 17.04 10.76 -2.78
CA LEU A 99 16.51 9.60 -2.10
C LEU A 99 17.41 9.12 -0.97
N GLU A 100 18.73 9.36 -1.02
CA GLU A 100 19.64 8.98 0.08
C GLU A 100 19.28 9.68 1.39
N LEU A 101 18.78 10.92 1.31
CA LEU A 101 18.29 11.67 2.49
C LEU A 101 16.91 11.22 2.96
N LEU A 102 16.20 10.43 2.16
CA LEU A 102 14.84 9.93 2.44
C LEU A 102 14.81 8.46 2.84
N LYS A 103 15.81 7.66 2.41
CA LYS A 103 15.89 6.23 2.65
C LYS A 103 15.80 5.93 4.15
N LYS A 104 14.78 5.16 4.49
CA LYS A 104 14.61 4.53 5.80
C LYS A 104 15.06 3.07 5.80
N THR A 105 15.25 2.49 4.61
CA THR A 105 15.67 1.10 4.46
C THR A 105 17.19 1.05 4.37
N GLU A 106 17.79 0.41 5.36
CA GLU A 106 19.24 0.31 5.45
C GLU A 106 19.76 -0.84 4.58
N GLU A 107 21.03 -0.78 4.16
CA GLU A 107 21.61 -1.80 3.27
C GLU A 107 21.59 -3.19 3.90
N TRP A 108 21.69 -3.28 5.23
CA TRP A 108 21.63 -4.54 5.97
C TRP A 108 20.24 -5.20 5.93
N GLU A 109 19.16 -4.46 5.69
CA GLU A 109 17.82 -5.05 5.54
C GLU A 109 17.75 -6.01 4.34
N LYS A 110 18.62 -5.83 3.34
CA LYS A 110 18.73 -6.73 2.19
C LYS A 110 19.40 -8.06 2.54
N ASN A 111 20.19 -8.10 3.62
CA ASN A 111 20.89 -9.29 4.08
C ASN A 111 20.04 -10.12 5.05
N LYS A 112 18.73 -9.87 5.11
CA LYS A 112 17.78 -10.63 5.91
C LYS A 112 17.79 -12.10 5.49
N THR A 113 18.09 -13.00 6.42
CA THR A 113 18.15 -14.43 6.14
C THR A 113 16.75 -15.06 6.18
N GLU A 114 16.59 -16.27 5.62
CA GLU A 114 15.32 -17.02 5.70
C GLU A 114 14.87 -17.26 7.15
N ALA A 115 15.82 -17.41 8.07
CA ALA A 115 15.54 -17.59 9.50
C ALA A 115 15.01 -16.32 10.18
N ASP A 116 15.30 -15.15 9.61
CA ASP A 116 14.80 -13.86 10.10
C ASP A 116 13.42 -13.52 9.50
N MET A 117 12.93 -14.30 8.53
CA MET A 117 11.60 -14.09 7.95
C MET A 117 10.54 -14.57 8.93
N GLU A 118 9.59 -13.68 9.25
CA GLU A 118 8.44 -14.00 10.11
C GLU A 118 7.42 -14.91 9.41
N GLU A 119 7.46 -14.93 8.08
CA GLU A 119 6.59 -15.73 7.23
C GLU A 119 7.44 -16.60 6.30
N TYR A 120 6.97 -17.82 6.08
CA TYR A 120 7.52 -18.71 5.10
C TYR A 120 7.21 -18.24 3.68
N VAL A 121 8.27 -18.00 2.91
CA VAL A 121 8.21 -17.65 1.49
C VAL A 121 8.58 -18.88 0.67
N TRP A 122 7.65 -19.34 -0.17
CA TRP A 122 7.88 -20.50 -1.04
C TRP A 122 9.01 -20.28 -2.07
N LYS A 123 9.15 -19.06 -2.60
CA LYS A 123 10.11 -18.77 -3.68
C LYS A 123 11.55 -18.89 -3.18
N ASN A 124 12.38 -19.61 -3.93
CA ASN A 124 13.76 -19.98 -3.60
C ASN A 124 13.91 -20.88 -2.36
N SER A 125 12.81 -21.42 -1.84
CA SER A 125 12.81 -22.27 -0.64
C SER A 125 13.42 -23.65 -0.88
N SER A 126 13.68 -24.37 0.21
CA SER A 126 14.06 -25.78 0.17
C SER A 126 12.97 -26.67 -0.45
N SER A 127 11.69 -26.44 -0.10
CA SER A 127 10.58 -27.20 -0.65
C SER A 127 10.43 -27.05 -2.17
N GLU A 128 10.66 -25.83 -2.70
CA GLU A 128 10.66 -25.59 -4.16
C GLU A 128 11.80 -26.34 -4.87
N LYS A 129 13.00 -26.37 -4.27
CA LYS A 129 14.14 -27.10 -4.83
C LYS A 129 13.89 -28.60 -4.85
N ASN A 130 13.39 -29.15 -3.74
CA ASN A 130 13.13 -30.58 -3.60
C ASN A 130 12.04 -31.09 -4.56
N ILE A 131 10.96 -30.31 -4.73
CA ILE A 131 9.88 -30.70 -5.64
C ILE A 131 10.33 -30.65 -7.10
N LEU A 132 11.09 -29.63 -7.49
CA LEU A 132 11.66 -29.54 -8.83
C LEU A 132 12.59 -30.71 -9.11
N GLU A 133 13.46 -31.06 -8.17
CA GLU A 133 14.34 -32.23 -8.28
C GLU A 133 13.54 -33.52 -8.46
N THR A 134 12.53 -33.75 -7.62
CA THR A 134 11.69 -34.96 -7.67
C THR A 134 10.94 -35.06 -9.00
N LEU A 135 10.34 -33.96 -9.46
CA LEU A 135 9.62 -33.92 -10.74
C LEU A 135 10.56 -34.16 -11.93
N LEU A 136 11.77 -33.61 -11.89
CA LEU A 136 12.77 -33.87 -12.92
C LEU A 136 13.15 -35.36 -12.99
N GLN A 137 13.31 -36.02 -11.84
CA GLN A 137 13.58 -37.46 -11.78
C GLN A 137 12.42 -38.29 -12.34
N ILE A 138 11.17 -37.94 -12.02
CA ILE A 138 9.98 -38.60 -12.57
C ILE A 138 9.92 -38.45 -14.09
N LYS A 139 10.18 -37.24 -14.61
CA LYS A 139 10.20 -36.99 -16.07
C LYS A 139 11.30 -37.75 -16.79
N ALA A 140 12.47 -37.86 -16.17
CA ALA A 140 13.57 -38.67 -16.69
C ALA A 140 13.19 -40.16 -16.76
N ALA A 141 12.48 -40.68 -15.75
CA ALA A 141 11.96 -42.04 -15.77
C ALA A 141 10.87 -42.26 -16.84
N GLU A 142 10.02 -41.25 -17.07
CA GLU A 142 8.99 -41.23 -18.13
C GLU A 142 9.55 -41.03 -19.55
N LYS A 143 10.87 -40.82 -19.71
CA LYS A 143 11.56 -40.51 -20.98
C LYS A 143 11.02 -39.25 -21.70
N LYS A 144 10.46 -38.29 -20.98
CA LYS A 144 10.08 -36.97 -21.51
C LYS A 144 11.27 -36.02 -21.36
N THR A 145 11.91 -35.64 -22.47
CA THR A 145 13.21 -34.95 -22.50
C THR A 145 13.13 -33.43 -22.38
N ASP A 146 11.95 -32.82 -22.51
CA ASP A 146 11.81 -31.38 -22.54
C ASP A 146 11.08 -30.90 -21.30
N VAL A 147 11.83 -30.47 -20.28
CA VAL A 147 11.27 -30.02 -19.01
C VAL A 147 11.71 -28.58 -18.74
N ASN A 148 10.79 -27.64 -18.93
CA ASN A 148 10.98 -26.26 -18.51
C ASN A 148 10.56 -26.10 -17.03
N LYS A 149 11.39 -25.43 -16.22
CA LYS A 149 11.09 -25.16 -14.80
C LYS A 149 9.78 -24.40 -14.63
N GLU A 150 9.51 -23.47 -15.54
CA GLU A 150 8.30 -22.65 -15.52
C GLU A 150 7.04 -23.48 -15.79
N GLU A 151 7.13 -24.50 -16.63
CA GLU A 151 6.02 -25.39 -16.93
C GLU A 151 5.68 -26.28 -15.73
N LEU A 152 6.70 -26.83 -15.05
CA LEU A 152 6.50 -27.61 -13.83
C LEU A 152 5.85 -26.78 -12.72
N LEU A 153 6.36 -25.56 -12.48
CA LEU A 153 5.83 -24.66 -11.45
C LEU A 153 4.44 -24.11 -11.79
N GLY A 154 4.06 -24.10 -13.06
CA GLY A 154 2.74 -23.66 -13.54
C GLY A 154 1.65 -24.74 -13.48
N THR A 155 1.99 -25.97 -13.09
CA THR A 155 0.99 -27.04 -12.91
C THR A 155 0.12 -26.78 -11.68
N LYS A 156 -1.16 -27.12 -11.77
CA LYS A 156 -2.11 -26.98 -10.65
C LYS A 156 -1.69 -27.81 -9.43
N GLU A 157 -1.06 -28.96 -9.66
CA GLU A 157 -0.57 -29.84 -8.60
C GLU A 157 0.52 -29.18 -7.75
N VAL A 158 1.46 -28.48 -8.39
CA VAL A 158 2.53 -27.76 -7.68
C VAL A 158 1.98 -26.52 -6.97
N GLU A 159 0.98 -25.86 -7.55
CA GLU A 159 0.28 -24.75 -6.88
C GLU A 159 -0.46 -25.20 -5.62
N ASP A 160 -1.19 -26.32 -5.69
CA ASP A 160 -1.86 -26.92 -4.53
C ASP A 160 -0.85 -27.29 -3.43
N TYR A 161 0.26 -27.92 -3.79
CA TYR A 161 1.35 -28.25 -2.86
C TYR A 161 1.95 -26.99 -2.21
N ARG A 162 2.25 -25.98 -3.03
CA ARG A 162 2.79 -24.70 -2.57
C ARG A 162 1.86 -24.06 -1.54
N ASN A 163 0.58 -23.98 -1.84
CA ASN A 163 -0.41 -23.37 -0.95
C ASN A 163 -0.48 -24.14 0.38
N CYS A 164 -0.51 -25.48 0.34
CA CYS A 164 -0.51 -26.31 1.54
C CYS A 164 0.74 -26.10 2.40
N VAL A 165 1.93 -26.03 1.81
CA VAL A 165 3.19 -25.81 2.54
C VAL A 165 3.23 -24.42 3.18
N VAL A 166 2.79 -23.39 2.46
CA VAL A 166 2.74 -22.01 2.99
C VAL A 166 1.77 -21.93 4.16
N THR A 167 0.57 -22.49 4.03
CA THR A 167 -0.41 -22.58 5.12
C THR A 167 0.17 -23.33 6.31
N LEU A 168 0.78 -24.49 6.09
CA LEU A 168 1.36 -25.31 7.16
C LEU A 168 2.47 -24.57 7.93
N LYS A 169 3.32 -23.80 7.24
CA LYS A 169 4.44 -23.08 7.84
C LYS A 169 4.04 -21.77 8.51
N ASN A 170 3.01 -21.08 8.00
CA ASN A 170 2.60 -19.78 8.51
C ASN A 170 1.49 -19.88 9.57
N GLU A 171 0.48 -20.73 9.33
CA GLU A 171 -0.67 -20.89 10.22
C GLU A 171 -0.44 -21.96 11.28
N GLY A 172 0.52 -22.86 11.05
CA GLY A 172 0.92 -23.92 11.96
C GLY A 172 0.34 -25.30 11.63
N GLU A 173 0.72 -26.28 12.45
CA GLU A 173 0.39 -27.69 12.22
C GLU A 173 -0.97 -28.05 12.85
N ASN A 174 -1.93 -28.39 12.00
CA ASN A 174 -3.23 -28.94 12.42
C ASN A 174 -3.62 -30.15 11.55
N GLU A 175 -4.60 -30.95 12.00
CA GLU A 175 -5.01 -32.18 11.29
C GLU A 175 -5.50 -31.90 9.86
N ASN A 176 -6.17 -30.77 9.64
CA ASN A 176 -6.68 -30.38 8.32
C ASN A 176 -5.54 -30.00 7.36
N THR A 177 -4.57 -29.20 7.82
CA THR A 177 -3.39 -28.76 7.05
C THR A 177 -2.48 -29.93 6.70
N LEU A 178 -2.29 -30.88 7.63
CA LEU A 178 -1.55 -32.11 7.37
C LEU A 178 -2.28 -33.00 6.37
N SER A 179 -3.62 -33.09 6.47
CA SER A 179 -4.43 -33.83 5.51
C SER A 179 -4.38 -33.20 4.11
N GLN A 180 -4.50 -31.88 4.01
CA GLN A 180 -4.37 -31.14 2.75
C GLN A 180 -2.98 -31.32 2.13
N TYR A 181 -1.93 -31.19 2.94
CA TYR A 181 -0.55 -31.44 2.51
C TYR A 181 -0.40 -32.87 1.96
N LYS A 182 -0.86 -33.87 2.70
CA LYS A 182 -0.83 -35.28 2.28
C LYS A 182 -1.54 -35.51 0.94
N GLU A 183 -2.75 -34.98 0.79
CA GLU A 183 -3.52 -35.15 -0.44
C GLU A 183 -2.88 -34.40 -1.62
N SER A 184 -2.27 -33.23 -1.39
CA SER A 184 -1.51 -32.52 -2.43
C SER A 184 -0.29 -33.31 -2.92
N VAL A 185 0.46 -33.93 -2.00
CA VAL A 185 1.64 -34.75 -2.32
C VAL A 185 1.25 -36.03 -3.06
N LYS A 186 0.16 -36.69 -2.66
CA LYS A 186 -0.34 -37.86 -3.37
C LYS A 186 -0.68 -37.54 -4.82
N ARG A 187 -1.40 -36.43 -5.06
CA ARG A 187 -1.73 -35.97 -6.41
C ARG A 187 -0.48 -35.69 -7.23
N LEU A 188 0.48 -34.99 -6.65
CA LEU A 188 1.74 -34.64 -7.30
C LEU A 188 2.57 -35.87 -7.73
N LEU A 189 2.63 -36.90 -6.88
CA LEU A 189 3.43 -38.10 -7.13
C LEU A 189 2.65 -39.21 -7.83
N ASN A 190 1.41 -38.95 -8.25
CA ASN A 190 0.50 -39.93 -8.85
C ASN A 190 0.33 -41.19 -7.98
N LEU A 191 0.28 -41.03 -6.65
CA LEU A 191 0.07 -42.12 -5.70
C LEU A 191 -1.42 -42.28 -5.41
N THR A 192 -1.97 -43.44 -5.74
CA THR A 192 -3.36 -43.84 -5.45
C THR A 192 -3.50 -44.51 -4.09
#